data_AF-A0A5C8CCC9-F1
#
_entry.id   AF-A0A5C8CCC9-F1
#
_cell.length_a   1.000
_cell.length_b   1.000
_cell.length_c   1.000
_cell.angle_alpha   90.00
_cell.angle_beta   90.00
_cell.angle_gamma   90.00
#
_symmetry.space_group_name_H-M   'P 1'
#
loop_
_entity.id
_entity.type
_entity.pdbx_description
1 polymer ?
#
loop_
_entity_poly.entity_id
_entity_poly.type
_entity_poly.pdbx_seq_one_letter_code
_entity_poly.pdbx_strand_id
1 'polypeptide(L)'
;MKKIFLTTIALLSIVSASVFGMYGVDSGWIDFLTHGNQFRARLDQLGFTLGNDTIKGTFGFNNNAGYGGVYGDLLSTANGGITYDFKPSISMGLGYTSSLISVGVGYNATIGTGYKDNGKSYNPVAHTPVLVLNAMDNAFRMAIPIQVYADGNTNAVSVDSQFRYYTGLDMFPEIRLYLRYGSFTTKTGGVTSKEGESFGFDFRLYFGSMVEEVALKPYVKLVYNGALGKYHDNTRVEAVKVMKKQQSGSPIIFAKNAWILNLVAGLGLSANSDIVSLYLEPSLGLKVNQAGSADKNAKETYGLGYDVYAEIYITPLKNLEWYFEASIGNLDANTKGVSFASSTGITWYLPAL
;
A
#
# COMPACT_ATOMS: atom_id res chain seq x y z
N MET A 1 -36.93 -6.65 -16.28
CA MET A 1 -36.71 -5.43 -15.47
C MET A 1 -36.36 -5.69 -13.99
N LYS A 2 -36.04 -6.94 -13.57
CA LYS A 2 -35.36 -7.31 -12.30
C LYS A 2 -33.88 -7.69 -12.49
N LYS A 3 -33.30 -7.39 -13.67
CA LYS A 3 -32.00 -7.94 -14.16
C LYS A 3 -30.91 -6.88 -14.41
N ILE A 4 -31.17 -5.60 -14.14
CA ILE A 4 -30.19 -4.49 -14.13
C ILE A 4 -29.51 -4.39 -12.74
N PHE A 5 -30.09 -5.05 -11.74
CA PHE A 5 -29.58 -5.19 -10.37
C PHE A 5 -28.29 -6.02 -10.28
N LEU A 6 -27.86 -6.65 -11.39
CA LEU A 6 -26.47 -6.96 -11.73
C LEU A 6 -25.79 -5.65 -12.21
N THR A 7 -25.79 -4.60 -11.41
CA THR A 7 -24.55 -4.30 -10.70
C THR A 7 -23.27 -4.62 -11.48
N THR A 8 -22.95 -3.73 -12.41
CA THR A 8 -22.06 -2.59 -12.13
C THR A 8 -21.14 -2.65 -10.88
N ILE A 9 -21.52 -3.25 -9.73
CA ILE A 9 -20.61 -3.67 -8.64
C ILE A 9 -19.39 -4.43 -9.21
N ALA A 10 -19.58 -5.24 -10.25
CA ALA A 10 -18.51 -5.98 -10.91
C ALA A 10 -17.76 -5.17 -11.99
N LEU A 11 -18.48 -4.42 -12.85
CA LEU A 11 -17.85 -3.74 -14.02
C LEU A 11 -17.01 -2.52 -13.66
N LEU A 12 -17.26 -1.91 -12.50
CA LEU A 12 -16.26 -1.19 -11.74
C LEU A 12 -16.38 -1.73 -10.30
N SER A 13 -15.84 -2.90 -9.98
CA SER A 13 -14.54 -2.94 -9.29
C SER A 13 -13.67 -1.69 -9.53
N ILE A 14 -14.20 -0.51 -9.15
CA ILE A 14 -13.63 0.82 -9.25
C ILE A 14 -12.13 0.70 -9.17
N VAL A 15 -11.50 0.85 -10.34
CA VAL A 15 -10.20 1.47 -10.47
C VAL A 15 -9.32 1.11 -9.29
N SER A 16 -8.72 -0.07 -9.35
CA SER A 16 -7.95 -0.54 -8.21
C SER A 16 -6.83 0.49 -7.97
N ALA A 17 -6.99 1.30 -6.93
CA ALA A 17 -6.07 2.31 -6.43
C ALA A 17 -4.80 1.68 -5.85
N SER A 18 -4.16 0.83 -6.66
CA SER A 18 -2.83 0.26 -6.52
C SER A 18 -2.31 -0.25 -7.87
N VAL A 19 -2.47 0.58 -8.91
CA VAL A 19 -1.63 0.74 -10.11
C VAL A 19 -0.55 -0.36 -10.38
N PHE A 20 -0.88 -1.31 -11.25
CA PHE A 20 -0.32 -2.67 -11.44
C PHE A 20 0.73 -2.96 -12.53
N GLY A 21 1.76 -3.69 -12.16
CA GLY A 21 2.83 -4.16 -13.05
C GLY A 21 4.14 -4.29 -12.26
N MET A 22 4.17 -3.62 -11.11
CA MET A 22 5.01 -3.96 -9.99
C MET A 22 4.14 -3.98 -8.73
N TYR A 23 4.35 -4.99 -7.88
CA TYR A 23 3.63 -5.18 -6.62
C TYR A 23 4.56 -4.75 -5.48
N GLY A 24 4.19 -3.74 -4.71
CA GLY A 24 5.03 -3.15 -3.67
C GLY A 24 4.98 -3.91 -2.35
N VAL A 25 5.91 -3.60 -1.44
CA VAL A 25 5.94 -4.14 -0.07
C VAL A 25 4.67 -3.82 0.73
N ASP A 26 3.97 -2.75 0.35
CA ASP A 26 2.79 -2.20 0.98
C ASP A 26 1.57 -2.10 0.04
N SER A 27 1.67 -2.57 -1.21
CA SER A 27 0.60 -2.33 -2.19
C SER A 27 0.50 -3.37 -3.32
N GLY A 28 -0.72 -3.51 -3.84
CA GLY A 28 -1.03 -4.21 -5.10
C GLY A 28 -1.19 -5.73 -5.04
N TRP A 29 -0.52 -6.44 -4.12
CA TRP A 29 -0.46 -7.92 -4.17
C TRP A 29 -1.81 -8.61 -4.11
N ILE A 30 -2.78 -8.03 -3.41
CA ILE A 30 -4.14 -8.58 -3.27
C ILE A 30 -4.90 -8.74 -4.58
N ASP A 31 -4.47 -8.03 -5.63
CA ASP A 31 -5.11 -8.11 -6.95
C ASP A 31 -4.27 -8.91 -7.96
N PHE A 32 -3.09 -9.45 -7.56
CA PHE A 32 -2.17 -10.20 -8.44
C PHE A 32 -2.86 -11.31 -9.24
N LEU A 33 -3.65 -12.13 -8.56
CA LEU A 33 -4.33 -13.27 -9.18
C LEU A 33 -5.43 -12.85 -10.17
N THR A 34 -5.97 -11.64 -10.03
CA THR A 34 -7.03 -11.12 -10.91
C THR A 34 -6.55 -10.29 -12.10
N HIS A 35 -5.29 -9.83 -12.14
CA HIS A 35 -4.85 -9.00 -13.27
C HIS A 35 -4.69 -9.76 -14.56
N GLY A 36 -5.17 -9.18 -15.66
CA GLY A 36 -4.84 -9.64 -17.00
C GLY A 36 -3.36 -9.43 -17.34
N ASN A 37 -2.99 -9.94 -18.52
CA ASN A 37 -1.65 -9.72 -19.05
C ASN A 37 -1.44 -8.23 -19.35
N GLN A 38 -0.35 -7.67 -18.86
CA GLN A 38 -0.06 -6.26 -19.02
C GLN A 38 1.43 -5.97 -18.89
N PHE A 39 1.88 -4.94 -19.59
CA PHE A 39 3.14 -4.26 -19.38
C PHE A 39 2.86 -2.86 -18.83
N ARG A 40 3.66 -2.40 -17.87
CA ARG A 40 3.48 -1.09 -17.24
C ARG A 40 4.80 -0.35 -17.12
N ALA A 41 4.77 0.92 -17.51
CA ALA A 41 5.83 1.89 -17.30
C ALA A 41 5.23 3.15 -16.65
N ARG A 42 5.67 3.48 -15.43
CA ARG A 42 5.33 4.70 -14.69
C ARG A 42 6.60 5.51 -14.43
N LEU A 43 6.46 6.67 -13.78
CA LEU A 43 7.59 7.56 -13.49
C LEU A 43 8.64 6.90 -12.58
N ASP A 44 8.21 6.07 -11.63
CA ASP A 44 9.08 5.43 -10.64
C ASP A 44 9.07 3.90 -10.69
N GLN A 45 8.26 3.28 -11.56
CA GLN A 45 8.10 1.82 -11.58
C GLN A 45 7.96 1.24 -12.99
N LEU A 46 8.50 0.04 -13.17
CA LEU A 46 8.45 -0.72 -14.41
C LEU A 46 8.16 -2.19 -14.09
N GLY A 47 7.30 -2.83 -14.88
CA GLY A 47 7.15 -4.28 -14.81
C GLY A 47 6.01 -4.84 -15.63
N PHE A 48 5.76 -6.13 -15.47
CA PHE A 48 4.76 -6.86 -16.22
C PHE A 48 4.08 -7.95 -15.39
N THR A 49 2.89 -8.31 -15.84
CA THR A 49 2.19 -9.54 -15.43
C THR A 49 1.83 -10.29 -16.70
N LEU A 50 2.19 -11.57 -16.77
CA LEU A 50 1.98 -12.42 -17.94
C LEU A 50 1.52 -13.80 -17.49
N GLY A 51 0.69 -14.44 -18.29
CA GLY A 51 0.17 -15.77 -17.98
C GLY A 51 -0.94 -16.21 -18.91
N ASN A 52 -1.51 -17.35 -18.55
CA ASN A 52 -2.74 -17.89 -19.12
C ASN A 52 -3.80 -18.01 -18.01
N ASP A 53 -4.89 -18.71 -18.29
CA ASP A 53 -6.02 -18.87 -17.36
C ASP A 53 -5.66 -19.67 -16.09
N THR A 54 -4.54 -20.39 -16.10
CA THR A 54 -4.12 -21.29 -15.01
C THR A 54 -2.87 -20.83 -14.27
N ILE A 55 -1.89 -20.28 -14.98
CA ILE A 55 -0.59 -19.89 -14.43
C ILE A 55 -0.29 -18.46 -14.83
N LYS A 56 0.15 -17.67 -13.84
CA LYS A 56 0.49 -16.27 -14.01
C LYS A 56 1.78 -15.93 -13.28
N GLY A 57 2.64 -15.17 -13.93
CA GLY A 57 3.87 -14.64 -13.38
C GLY A 57 3.89 -13.12 -13.41
N THR A 58 4.65 -12.52 -12.52
CA THR A 58 4.93 -11.09 -12.53
C THR A 58 6.38 -10.81 -12.18
N PHE A 59 6.92 -9.75 -12.76
CA PHE A 59 8.21 -9.18 -12.40
C PHE A 59 8.17 -7.67 -12.59
N GLY A 60 8.78 -6.93 -11.65
CA GLY A 60 8.90 -5.49 -11.76
C GLY A 60 9.79 -4.89 -10.68
N PHE A 61 10.09 -3.61 -10.81
CA PHE A 61 10.85 -2.84 -9.82
C PHE A 61 10.34 -1.41 -9.71
N ASN A 62 10.46 -0.80 -8.53
CA ASN A 62 10.25 0.63 -8.30
C ASN A 62 11.44 1.29 -7.64
N ASN A 63 11.58 2.59 -7.89
CA ASN A 63 12.31 3.49 -7.01
C ASN A 63 11.38 3.95 -5.88
N ASN A 64 11.42 3.25 -4.75
CA ASN A 64 10.38 3.37 -3.75
C ASN A 64 10.53 4.65 -2.90
N ALA A 65 9.88 5.75 -3.30
CA ALA A 65 10.02 7.07 -2.68
C ALA A 65 9.65 7.10 -1.19
N GLY A 66 8.59 6.39 -0.79
CA GLY A 66 8.20 6.24 0.63
C GLY A 66 9.22 5.50 1.50
N TYR A 67 10.20 4.89 0.84
CA TYR A 67 11.30 4.14 1.41
C TYR A 67 12.66 4.72 0.97
N GLY A 68 12.70 5.99 0.56
CA GLY A 68 13.95 6.73 0.32
C GLY A 68 14.41 6.80 -1.13
N GLY A 69 13.64 6.27 -2.09
CA GLY A 69 13.81 6.59 -3.51
C GLY A 69 13.50 8.07 -3.81
N VAL A 70 13.89 8.52 -5.01
CA VAL A 70 13.55 9.87 -5.47
C VAL A 70 12.22 9.82 -6.22
N TYR A 71 11.29 10.68 -5.82
CA TYR A 71 9.98 10.77 -6.45
C TYR A 71 10.11 11.07 -7.95
N GLY A 72 9.39 10.31 -8.76
CA GLY A 72 9.28 10.55 -10.21
C GLY A 72 10.54 10.22 -11.01
N ASP A 73 11.48 9.49 -10.41
CA ASP A 73 12.73 9.13 -11.07
C ASP A 73 13.02 7.64 -10.89
N LEU A 74 13.24 6.91 -11.99
CA LEU A 74 13.71 5.54 -11.95
C LEU A 74 15.22 5.47 -11.68
N LEU A 75 15.97 6.53 -11.99
CA LEU A 75 17.43 6.65 -11.91
C LEU A 75 17.86 8.09 -11.56
N SER A 76 17.87 8.46 -10.28
CA SER A 76 18.25 9.82 -9.88
C SER A 76 19.73 10.01 -9.60
N THR A 77 20.30 11.11 -10.12
CA THR A 77 21.62 11.61 -9.70
C THR A 77 21.50 12.46 -8.45
N ALA A 78 22.20 12.09 -7.37
CA ALA A 78 22.37 12.98 -6.22
C ALA A 78 23.69 13.76 -6.34
N ASN A 79 23.64 15.08 -6.17
CA ASN A 79 24.80 15.96 -5.91
C ASN A 79 25.89 16.03 -7.00
N GLY A 80 25.56 16.40 -8.23
CA GLY A 80 26.56 16.87 -9.21
C GLY A 80 27.64 15.86 -9.60
N GLY A 81 27.42 14.57 -9.34
CA GLY A 81 28.32 13.47 -9.67
C GLY A 81 27.58 12.20 -10.09
N ILE A 82 28.30 11.24 -10.67
CA ILE A 82 27.81 9.96 -11.19
C ILE A 82 27.57 8.95 -10.04
N THR A 83 26.77 9.33 -9.03
CA THR A 83 26.32 8.39 -7.99
C THR A 83 24.79 8.33 -8.04
N TYR A 84 24.27 7.21 -8.53
CA TYR A 84 22.84 6.97 -8.68
C TYR A 84 22.22 6.60 -7.33
N ASP A 85 21.19 7.32 -6.88
CA ASP A 85 20.40 6.96 -5.69
C ASP A 85 19.25 6.00 -6.05
N PHE A 86 19.59 4.94 -6.78
CA PHE A 86 18.65 3.87 -7.11
C PHE A 86 18.46 2.99 -5.87
N LYS A 87 17.30 3.11 -5.20
CA LYS A 87 16.89 2.26 -4.06
C LYS A 87 15.76 1.34 -4.50
N PRO A 88 16.05 0.31 -5.31
CA PRO A 88 15.01 -0.52 -5.88
C PRO A 88 14.29 -1.31 -4.81
N SER A 89 12.97 -1.41 -4.94
CA SER A 89 12.28 -2.64 -4.51
C SER A 89 12.01 -3.48 -5.75
N ILE A 90 12.55 -4.70 -5.76
CA ILE A 90 12.28 -5.69 -6.81
C ILE A 90 11.07 -6.49 -6.36
N SER A 91 10.19 -6.85 -7.29
CA SER A 91 9.01 -7.68 -7.07
C SER A 91 9.01 -8.84 -8.06
N MET A 92 8.69 -10.05 -7.59
CA MET A 92 8.44 -11.20 -8.45
C MET A 92 7.36 -12.07 -7.84
N GLY A 93 6.54 -12.73 -8.66
CA GLY A 93 5.48 -13.59 -8.16
C GLY A 93 5.04 -14.63 -9.17
N LEU A 94 4.47 -15.72 -8.64
CA LEU A 94 3.89 -16.82 -9.40
C LEU A 94 2.55 -17.20 -8.75
N GLY A 95 1.52 -17.34 -9.58
CA GLY A 95 0.17 -17.66 -9.17
C GLY A 95 -0.40 -18.80 -9.98
N TYR A 96 -1.19 -19.64 -9.31
CA TYR A 96 -2.11 -20.59 -9.88
C TYR A 96 -3.53 -20.02 -9.78
N THR A 97 -4.21 -19.91 -10.90
CA THR A 97 -5.58 -19.39 -10.99
C THR A 97 -6.55 -20.50 -11.33
N SER A 98 -7.68 -20.53 -10.63
CA SER A 98 -8.81 -21.43 -10.93
C SER A 98 -10.13 -20.77 -10.52
N SER A 99 -11.26 -21.36 -10.97
CA SER A 99 -12.59 -20.87 -10.60
C SER A 99 -12.89 -20.98 -9.10
N LEU A 100 -12.44 -22.06 -8.45
CA LEU A 100 -12.75 -22.32 -7.05
C LEU A 100 -11.84 -21.54 -6.09
N ILE A 101 -10.53 -21.74 -6.25
CA ILE A 101 -9.49 -21.14 -5.40
C ILE A 101 -8.29 -20.83 -6.28
N SER A 102 -7.84 -19.57 -6.22
CA SER A 102 -6.57 -19.16 -6.80
C SER A 102 -5.58 -18.90 -5.66
N VAL A 103 -4.34 -19.32 -5.82
CA VAL A 103 -3.27 -19.12 -4.83
C VAL A 103 -2.02 -18.62 -5.53
N GLY A 104 -1.24 -17.81 -4.83
CA GLY A 104 0.03 -17.34 -5.37
C GLY A 104 1.01 -16.98 -4.28
N VAL A 105 2.26 -16.93 -4.68
CA VAL A 105 3.35 -16.42 -3.87
C VAL A 105 4.00 -15.25 -4.59
N GLY A 106 4.31 -14.23 -3.82
CA GLY A 106 5.04 -13.05 -4.21
C GLY A 106 6.29 -12.89 -3.37
N TYR A 107 7.19 -12.06 -3.84
CA TYR A 107 8.38 -11.70 -3.10
C TYR A 107 8.82 -10.30 -3.47
N ASN A 108 9.13 -9.49 -2.46
CA ASN A 108 9.84 -8.25 -2.63
C ASN A 108 11.21 -8.26 -1.96
N ALA A 109 12.19 -7.65 -2.62
CA ALA A 109 13.47 -7.29 -2.02
C ALA A 109 13.62 -5.77 -2.09
N THR A 110 13.55 -5.11 -0.93
CA THR A 110 13.78 -3.66 -0.83
C THR A 110 15.22 -3.42 -0.39
N ILE A 111 15.98 -2.76 -1.26
CA ILE A 111 17.41 -2.54 -1.09
C ILE A 111 17.64 -1.15 -0.48
N GLY A 112 18.30 -1.09 0.68
CA GLY A 112 18.83 0.14 1.24
C GLY A 112 20.19 0.51 0.64
N THR A 113 20.60 1.78 0.72
CA THR A 113 21.88 2.24 0.17
C THR A 113 22.75 2.94 1.21
N GLY A 114 24.07 2.90 1.00
CA GLY A 114 25.02 3.76 1.71
C GLY A 114 25.41 3.31 3.11
N TYR A 115 25.28 2.02 3.44
CA TYR A 115 25.63 1.51 4.76
C TYR A 115 27.11 1.18 4.83
N LYS A 116 27.75 1.64 5.90
CA LYS A 116 29.10 1.25 6.27
C LYS A 116 29.03 0.56 7.62
N ASP A 117 29.50 -0.68 7.67
CA ASP A 117 29.79 -1.37 8.92
C ASP A 117 31.26 -1.77 8.92
N ASN A 118 31.98 -1.44 10.00
CA ASN A 118 33.42 -1.67 10.15
C ASN A 118 34.26 -1.26 8.91
N GLY A 119 33.89 -0.15 8.27
CA GLY A 119 34.59 0.39 7.09
C GLY A 119 34.26 -0.30 5.75
N LYS A 120 33.43 -1.34 5.74
CA LYS A 120 32.95 -1.99 4.51
C LYS A 120 31.60 -1.44 4.10
N SER A 121 31.49 -1.02 2.85
CA SER A 121 30.22 -0.61 2.26
C SER A 121 29.40 -1.85 1.88
N TYR A 122 28.15 -1.90 2.32
CA TYR A 122 27.17 -2.90 1.89
C TYR A 122 25.78 -2.27 1.78
N ASN A 123 24.87 -2.97 1.12
CA ASN A 123 23.48 -2.55 0.98
C ASN A 123 22.59 -3.54 1.74
N PRO A 124 21.97 -3.14 2.87
CA PRO A 124 21.05 -4.02 3.58
C PRO A 124 19.81 -4.26 2.72
N VAL A 125 19.20 -5.44 2.89
CA VAL A 125 18.01 -5.82 2.15
C VAL A 125 16.94 -6.28 3.13
N ALA A 126 15.75 -5.73 2.97
CA ALA A 126 14.55 -6.22 3.62
C ALA A 126 13.81 -7.13 2.64
N HIS A 127 13.46 -8.32 3.11
CA HIS A 127 12.84 -9.38 2.33
C HIS A 127 11.37 -9.49 2.71
N THR A 128 10.48 -9.46 1.72
CA THR A 128 9.04 -9.53 1.94
C THR A 128 8.41 -10.62 1.09
N PRO A 129 8.44 -11.89 1.51
CA PRO A 129 7.54 -12.89 0.95
C PRO A 129 6.08 -12.48 1.13
N VAL A 130 5.26 -12.81 0.14
CA VAL A 130 3.83 -12.49 0.12
C VAL A 130 3.03 -13.73 -0.23
N LEU A 131 2.02 -14.05 0.58
CA LEU A 131 1.02 -15.05 0.24
C LEU A 131 -0.22 -14.34 -0.30
N VAL A 132 -0.75 -14.79 -1.44
CA VAL A 132 -2.01 -14.29 -1.97
C VAL A 132 -3.00 -15.42 -2.23
N LEU A 133 -4.28 -15.12 -2.07
CA LEU A 133 -5.36 -16.07 -2.27
C LEU A 133 -6.63 -15.34 -2.74
N ASN A 134 -7.31 -15.95 -3.71
CA ASN A 134 -8.68 -15.61 -4.05
C ASN A 134 -9.55 -16.87 -3.88
N ALA A 135 -10.77 -16.67 -3.37
CA ALA A 135 -11.76 -17.73 -3.25
C ALA A 135 -13.17 -17.17 -3.50
N MET A 136 -14.15 -18.08 -3.55
CA MET A 136 -15.57 -17.73 -3.70
C MET A 136 -15.80 -16.90 -4.97
N ASP A 137 -15.35 -17.39 -6.12
CA ASP A 137 -15.44 -16.68 -7.41
C ASP A 137 -14.84 -15.26 -7.37
N ASN A 138 -13.70 -15.11 -6.70
CA ASN A 138 -13.00 -13.85 -6.43
C ASN A 138 -13.75 -12.86 -5.52
N ALA A 139 -14.85 -13.27 -4.87
CA ALA A 139 -15.54 -12.46 -3.87
C ALA A 139 -14.70 -12.27 -2.61
N PHE A 140 -13.87 -13.25 -2.24
CA PHE A 140 -12.90 -13.11 -1.17
C PHE A 140 -11.47 -13.03 -1.73
N ARG A 141 -10.71 -12.03 -1.28
CA ARG A 141 -9.28 -11.87 -1.61
C ARG A 141 -8.46 -11.61 -0.38
N MET A 142 -7.25 -12.15 -0.37
CA MET A 142 -6.29 -12.04 0.71
C MET A 142 -4.88 -11.80 0.16
N ALA A 143 -4.14 -10.92 0.83
CA ALA A 143 -2.69 -10.79 0.66
C ALA A 143 -2.01 -10.64 2.02
N ILE A 144 -0.98 -11.44 2.28
CA ILE A 144 -0.21 -11.41 3.53
C ILE A 144 1.26 -11.17 3.18
N PRO A 145 1.71 -9.90 3.11
CA PRO A 145 3.12 -9.58 3.02
C PRO A 145 3.77 -9.69 4.40
N ILE A 146 4.90 -10.39 4.47
CA ILE A 146 5.69 -10.59 5.70
C ILE A 146 7.07 -10.00 5.47
N GLN A 147 7.29 -8.79 5.95
CA GLN A 147 8.59 -8.12 5.86
C GLN A 147 9.52 -8.66 6.93
N VAL A 148 10.76 -8.98 6.55
CA VAL A 148 11.82 -9.47 7.43
C VAL A 148 13.10 -8.70 7.12
N TYR A 149 13.76 -8.24 8.18
CA TYR A 149 15.10 -7.65 8.12
C TYR A 149 15.97 -8.23 9.23
N ALA A 150 17.20 -8.58 8.90
CA ALA A 150 18.20 -9.03 9.87
C ALA A 150 19.61 -8.61 9.43
N ASP A 151 20.39 -8.04 10.34
CA ASP A 151 21.81 -7.68 10.09
C ASP A 151 22.77 -8.26 11.15
N GLY A 152 22.32 -9.25 11.92
CA GLY A 152 23.08 -9.89 13.00
C GLY A 152 22.99 -9.18 14.35
N ASN A 153 22.76 -7.87 14.37
CA ASN A 153 22.50 -7.11 15.59
C ASN A 153 21.03 -6.69 15.69
N THR A 154 20.37 -6.42 14.58
CA THR A 154 18.97 -6.00 14.50
C THR A 154 18.18 -7.10 13.82
N ASN A 155 17.03 -7.47 14.41
CA ASN A 155 16.04 -8.34 13.77
C ASN A 155 14.69 -7.64 13.80
N ALA A 156 14.04 -7.53 12.65
CA ALA A 156 12.71 -6.93 12.52
C ALA A 156 11.80 -7.82 11.67
N VAL A 157 10.54 -7.94 12.10
CA VAL A 157 9.48 -8.60 11.36
C VAL A 157 8.24 -7.72 11.39
N SER A 158 7.53 -7.62 10.27
CA SER A 158 6.24 -6.93 10.22
C SER A 158 5.34 -7.48 9.14
N VAL A 159 4.03 -7.41 9.37
CA VAL A 159 2.98 -7.83 8.44
C VAL A 159 1.97 -6.70 8.24
N ASP A 160 1.45 -6.58 7.02
CA ASP A 160 0.32 -5.70 6.67
C ASP A 160 -0.68 -6.53 5.85
N SER A 161 -1.34 -7.47 6.55
CA SER A 161 -2.26 -8.43 5.94
C SER A 161 -3.51 -7.72 5.46
N GLN A 162 -3.95 -8.01 4.24
CA GLN A 162 -5.10 -7.39 3.60
C GLN A 162 -6.14 -8.44 3.30
N PHE A 163 -7.39 -8.11 3.60
CA PHE A 163 -8.57 -8.94 3.32
C PHE A 163 -9.62 -8.06 2.64
N ARG A 164 -10.17 -8.53 1.53
CA ARG A 164 -11.30 -7.90 0.84
C ARG A 164 -12.41 -8.92 0.66
N TYR A 165 -13.62 -8.47 0.93
CA TYR A 165 -14.82 -9.26 0.68
C TYR A 165 -15.83 -8.43 -0.10
N TYR A 166 -16.19 -8.92 -1.28
CA TYR A 166 -17.24 -8.37 -2.13
C TYR A 166 -18.53 -9.13 -1.82
N THR A 167 -19.52 -8.42 -1.27
CA THR A 167 -20.72 -9.06 -0.71
C THR A 167 -21.73 -9.50 -1.78
N GLY A 168 -21.62 -8.95 -2.99
CA GLY A 168 -22.63 -9.06 -4.05
C GLY A 168 -23.88 -8.21 -3.81
N LEU A 169 -23.91 -7.35 -2.79
CA LEU A 169 -25.04 -6.47 -2.48
C LEU A 169 -24.81 -5.05 -2.99
N ASP A 170 -25.78 -4.49 -3.70
CA ASP A 170 -25.76 -3.12 -4.28
C ASP A 170 -25.47 -2.06 -3.22
N MET A 171 -26.17 -2.13 -2.10
CA MET A 171 -26.08 -1.12 -1.03
C MET A 171 -24.86 -1.27 -0.13
N PHE A 172 -24.18 -2.42 -0.15
CA PHE A 172 -23.04 -2.69 0.73
C PHE A 172 -21.99 -3.57 0.03
N PRO A 173 -21.39 -3.10 -1.07
CA PRO A 173 -20.70 -3.95 -2.03
C PRO A 173 -19.37 -4.52 -1.54
N GLU A 174 -18.71 -3.87 -0.58
CA GLU A 174 -17.33 -4.20 -0.24
C GLU A 174 -17.01 -3.96 1.24
N ILE A 175 -16.28 -4.90 1.81
CA ILE A 175 -15.65 -4.82 3.14
C ILE A 175 -14.15 -4.97 2.94
N ARG A 176 -13.35 -4.11 3.59
CA ARG A 176 -11.89 -4.27 3.66
C ARG A 176 -11.42 -4.30 5.10
N LEU A 177 -10.50 -5.20 5.37
CA LEU A 177 -9.78 -5.28 6.64
C LEU A 177 -8.29 -5.39 6.38
N TYR A 178 -7.51 -4.56 7.05
CA TYR A 178 -6.07 -4.69 7.15
C TYR A 178 -5.72 -5.04 8.59
N LEU A 179 -4.84 -6.01 8.78
CA LEU A 179 -4.28 -6.37 10.08
C LEU A 179 -2.78 -6.16 10.03
N ARG A 180 -2.29 -5.37 10.98
CA ARG A 180 -0.90 -4.94 11.05
C ARG A 180 -0.29 -5.40 12.36
N TYR A 181 0.88 -6.01 12.24
CA TYR A 181 1.73 -6.29 13.39
C TYR A 181 3.17 -6.05 12.99
N GLY A 182 3.98 -5.58 13.92
CA GLY A 182 5.41 -5.47 13.69
C GLY A 182 6.17 -5.49 14.99
N SER A 183 7.37 -6.05 14.99
CA SER A 183 8.28 -6.01 16.12
C SER A 183 9.73 -5.98 15.64
N PHE A 184 10.58 -5.33 16.41
CA PHE A 184 12.02 -5.40 16.21
C PHE A 184 12.79 -5.43 17.52
N THR A 185 13.96 -6.04 17.44
CA THR A 185 14.91 -6.22 18.54
C THR A 185 16.28 -5.78 18.09
N THR A 186 17.08 -5.30 19.03
CA THR A 186 18.49 -5.01 18.80
C THR A 186 19.37 -5.75 19.80
N LYS A 187 20.59 -6.05 19.42
CA LYS A 187 21.59 -6.73 20.23
C LYS A 187 22.74 -5.77 20.48
N THR A 188 22.99 -5.44 21.75
CA THR A 188 24.10 -4.60 22.19
C THR A 188 24.88 -5.34 23.27
N GLY A 189 26.20 -5.48 23.08
CA GLY A 189 27.06 -6.14 24.08
C GLY A 189 26.67 -7.60 24.39
N GLY A 190 26.06 -8.31 23.43
CA GLY A 190 25.58 -9.67 23.64
C GLY A 190 24.14 -9.79 24.17
N VAL A 191 23.55 -8.70 24.64
CA VAL A 191 22.19 -8.66 25.21
C VAL A 191 21.18 -8.25 24.14
N THR A 192 20.11 -9.03 23.98
CA THR A 192 19.01 -8.71 23.07
C THR A 192 17.91 -7.97 23.81
N SER A 193 17.54 -6.79 23.28
CA SER A 193 16.49 -5.92 23.79
C SER A 193 15.38 -5.77 22.76
N LYS A 194 14.13 -5.73 23.23
CA LYS A 194 12.96 -5.42 22.40
C LYS A 194 12.82 -3.92 22.29
N GLU A 195 12.98 -3.40 21.07
CA GLU A 195 13.02 -1.95 20.81
C GLU A 195 11.69 -1.43 20.27
N GLY A 196 10.86 -2.32 19.71
CA GLY A 196 9.52 -1.93 19.28
C GLY A 196 8.61 -3.11 19.04
N GLU A 197 7.33 -2.88 19.29
CA GLU A 197 6.24 -3.75 18.91
C GLU A 197 4.98 -2.93 18.68
N SER A 198 4.20 -3.27 17.65
CA SER A 198 2.98 -2.54 17.34
C SER A 198 1.89 -3.47 16.84
N PHE A 199 0.64 -3.08 17.09
CA PHE A 199 -0.53 -3.67 16.49
C PHE A 199 -1.42 -2.57 15.91
N GLY A 200 -2.05 -2.86 14.78
CA GLY A 200 -2.97 -1.95 14.15
C GLY A 200 -3.94 -2.64 13.21
N PHE A 201 -4.95 -1.90 12.81
CA PHE A 201 -5.89 -2.32 11.79
C PHE A 201 -6.39 -1.13 10.96
N ASP A 202 -6.88 -1.41 9.76
CA ASP A 202 -7.64 -0.49 8.92
C ASP A 202 -8.90 -1.22 8.48
N PHE A 203 -10.06 -0.78 8.97
CA PHE A 203 -11.35 -1.37 8.65
C PHE A 203 -12.16 -0.40 7.82
N ARG A 204 -12.69 -0.88 6.68
CA ARG A 204 -13.44 -0.06 5.74
C ARG A 204 -14.73 -0.74 5.34
N LEU A 205 -15.78 0.07 5.33
CA LEU A 205 -17.12 -0.28 4.88
C LEU A 205 -17.47 0.59 3.69
N TYR A 206 -17.86 -0.04 2.59
CA TYR A 206 -18.28 0.65 1.38
C TYR A 206 -19.77 0.44 1.14
N PHE A 207 -20.42 1.49 0.68
CA PHE A 207 -21.83 1.52 0.32
C PHE A 207 -21.93 1.84 -1.16
N GLY A 208 -22.91 1.28 -1.87
CA GLY A 208 -23.09 1.51 -3.30
C GLY A 208 -24.37 2.28 -3.59
N SER A 209 -24.30 3.18 -4.56
CA SER A 209 -25.44 3.90 -5.11
C SER A 209 -25.11 4.38 -6.53
N MET A 210 -26.13 4.75 -7.30
CA MET A 210 -25.99 5.33 -8.63
C MET A 210 -26.87 6.58 -8.71
N VAL A 211 -26.34 7.65 -9.27
CA VAL A 211 -27.10 8.86 -9.63
C VAL A 211 -26.85 9.11 -11.11
N GLU A 212 -27.90 8.90 -11.92
CA GLU A 212 -27.79 8.91 -13.37
C GLU A 212 -26.67 7.97 -13.85
N GLU A 213 -25.68 8.49 -14.57
CA GLU A 213 -24.54 7.74 -15.11
C GLU A 213 -23.30 7.78 -14.19
N VAL A 214 -23.42 8.38 -13.00
CA VAL A 214 -22.34 8.47 -12.01
C VAL A 214 -22.51 7.40 -10.94
N ALA A 215 -21.50 6.55 -10.80
CA ALA A 215 -21.42 5.58 -9.72
C ALA A 215 -20.92 6.23 -8.44
N LEU A 216 -21.65 6.02 -7.35
CA LEU A 216 -21.31 6.50 -6.02
C LEU A 216 -20.87 5.33 -5.15
N LYS A 217 -19.73 5.51 -4.47
CA LYS A 217 -19.23 4.58 -3.45
C LYS A 217 -18.87 5.32 -2.16
N PRO A 218 -19.86 5.76 -1.35
CA PRO A 218 -19.61 6.25 -0.01
C PRO A 218 -18.87 5.21 0.83
N TYR A 219 -18.00 5.64 1.74
CA TYR A 219 -17.33 4.74 2.66
C TYR A 219 -17.06 5.36 4.03
N VAL A 220 -16.93 4.48 5.02
CA VAL A 220 -16.40 4.80 6.34
C VAL A 220 -15.15 3.95 6.57
N LYS A 221 -14.10 4.60 7.07
CA LYS A 221 -12.80 3.99 7.34
C LYS A 221 -12.37 4.29 8.77
N LEU A 222 -11.99 3.25 9.50
CA LEU A 222 -11.45 3.32 10.86
C LEU A 222 -10.05 2.73 10.86
N VAL A 223 -9.05 3.53 11.19
CA VAL A 223 -7.65 3.10 11.27
C VAL A 223 -7.13 3.29 12.67
N TYR A 224 -6.62 2.22 13.27
CA TYR A 224 -5.93 2.25 14.54
C TYR A 224 -4.51 1.72 14.37
N ASN A 225 -3.51 2.41 14.94
CA ASN A 225 -2.17 1.87 15.08
C ASN A 225 -1.65 2.23 16.48
N GLY A 226 -1.16 1.26 17.24
CA GLY A 226 -0.73 1.43 18.63
C GLY A 226 0.58 0.72 18.92
N ALA A 227 1.41 1.38 19.73
CA ALA A 227 2.61 0.79 20.32
C ALA A 227 2.20 -0.24 21.40
N LEU A 228 2.77 -1.43 21.32
CA LEU A 228 2.62 -2.49 22.32
C LEU A 228 3.76 -2.40 23.34
N GLY A 229 3.44 -1.82 24.47
CA GLY A 229 4.37 -1.60 25.58
C GLY A 229 4.68 -0.14 25.80
N LYS A 230 5.52 0.11 26.80
CA LYS A 230 5.83 1.44 27.34
C LYS A 230 7.25 1.91 27.03
N TYR A 231 8.03 1.12 26.30
CA TYR A 231 9.47 1.33 26.09
C TYR A 231 9.81 1.91 24.71
N HIS A 232 8.79 2.31 23.94
CA HIS A 232 8.93 2.96 22.64
C HIS A 232 7.62 3.66 22.24
N ASP A 233 7.66 4.48 21.20
CA ASP A 233 6.54 5.25 20.66
C ASP A 233 6.20 4.89 19.20
N ASN A 234 6.91 3.92 18.60
CA ASN A 234 6.59 3.38 17.27
C ASN A 234 5.16 2.80 17.23
N THR A 235 4.20 3.54 16.67
CA THR A 235 2.80 3.11 16.54
C THR A 235 2.57 2.13 15.39
N ARG A 236 3.49 2.07 14.42
CA ARG A 236 3.51 1.10 13.32
C ARG A 236 4.97 0.75 13.02
N VAL A 237 5.39 -0.44 13.44
CA VAL A 237 6.73 -0.99 13.18
C VAL A 237 6.75 -1.66 11.81
N GLU A 238 7.73 -1.29 10.97
CA GLU A 238 7.91 -1.87 9.64
C GLU A 238 9.37 -2.26 9.45
N ALA A 239 9.64 -3.51 9.07
CA ALA A 239 11.00 -4.03 8.97
C ALA A 239 11.86 -3.21 7.99
N VAL A 240 11.27 -2.72 6.90
CA VAL A 240 11.95 -1.83 5.94
C VAL A 240 12.32 -0.48 6.57
N LYS A 241 11.50 0.07 7.47
CA LYS A 241 11.82 1.33 8.18
C LYS A 241 12.89 1.13 9.23
N VAL A 242 12.88 -0.01 9.92
CA VAL A 242 13.95 -0.42 10.86
C VAL A 242 15.27 -0.60 10.13
N MET A 243 15.29 -1.30 8.98
CA MET A 243 16.46 -1.41 8.11
C MET A 243 17.03 -0.02 7.78
N LYS A 244 16.14 0.95 7.51
CA LYS A 244 16.49 2.34 7.21
C LYS A 244 16.86 3.21 8.39
N LYS A 245 16.94 2.64 9.59
CA LYS A 245 17.22 3.38 10.83
C LYS A 245 16.24 4.55 11.03
N GLN A 246 15.04 4.44 10.47
CA GLN A 246 13.95 5.41 10.63
C GLN A 246 13.12 5.11 11.90
N GLN A 247 13.39 3.98 12.55
CA GLN A 247 12.75 3.56 13.79
C GLN A 247 13.82 3.08 14.76
N SER A 248 13.67 3.48 16.02
CA SER A 248 14.53 3.09 17.14
C SER A 248 13.67 2.86 18.38
N GLY A 249 14.21 2.17 19.38
CA GLY A 249 13.57 2.15 20.69
C GLY A 249 13.68 3.51 21.40
N SER A 250 13.04 3.60 22.56
CA SER A 250 13.10 4.77 23.43
C SER A 250 13.89 4.44 24.70
N PRO A 251 14.82 5.31 25.14
CA PRO A 251 15.47 5.16 26.44
C PRO A 251 14.52 5.49 27.61
N ILE A 252 13.33 6.02 27.32
CA ILE A 252 12.34 6.47 28.32
C ILE A 252 11.23 5.43 28.42
N ILE A 253 10.84 5.10 29.65
CA ILE A 253 9.62 4.33 29.93
C ILE A 253 8.44 5.31 30.02
N PHE A 254 7.49 5.18 29.11
CA PHE A 254 6.30 5.99 29.04
C PHE A 254 5.25 5.57 30.09
N ALA A 255 4.57 6.55 30.68
CA ALA A 255 3.39 6.31 31.51
C ALA A 255 2.16 6.00 30.63
N LYS A 256 2.04 6.65 29.47
CA LYS A 256 1.02 6.44 28.44
C LYS A 256 1.64 5.92 27.13
N ASN A 257 1.08 4.84 26.58
CA ASN A 257 1.53 4.26 25.32
C ASN A 257 1.15 5.15 24.14
N ALA A 258 1.97 5.13 23.09
CA ALA A 258 1.67 5.83 21.85
C ALA A 258 0.57 5.10 21.04
N TRP A 259 -0.40 5.83 20.51
CA TRP A 259 -1.38 5.31 19.56
C TRP A 259 -2.02 6.42 18.73
N ILE A 260 -2.50 6.04 17.55
CA ILE A 260 -3.20 6.92 16.61
C ILE A 260 -4.49 6.23 16.16
N LEU A 261 -5.59 6.98 16.22
CA LEU A 261 -6.88 6.61 15.66
C LEU A 261 -7.26 7.62 14.57
N ASN A 262 -7.67 7.14 13.41
CA ASN A 262 -8.25 7.95 12.35
C ASN A 262 -9.63 7.41 11.97
N LEU A 263 -10.63 8.29 12.00
CA LEU A 263 -11.97 8.03 11.47
C LEU A 263 -12.14 8.88 10.22
N VAL A 264 -12.47 8.26 9.10
CA VAL A 264 -12.62 8.93 7.80
C VAL A 264 -13.97 8.58 7.20
N ALA A 265 -14.67 9.58 6.70
CA ALA A 265 -15.82 9.43 5.81
C ALA A 265 -15.44 9.98 4.43
N GLY A 266 -15.70 9.22 3.38
CA GLY A 266 -15.39 9.63 2.01
C GLY A 266 -16.45 9.19 1.02
N LEU A 267 -16.36 9.74 -0.18
CA LEU A 267 -17.29 9.47 -1.28
C LEU A 267 -16.51 9.18 -2.55
N GLY A 268 -16.47 7.92 -2.97
CA GLY A 268 -15.99 7.57 -4.30
C GLY A 268 -17.02 7.99 -5.35
N LEU A 269 -16.57 8.63 -6.41
CA LEU A 269 -17.37 9.03 -7.57
C LEU A 269 -16.69 8.46 -8.81
N SER A 270 -17.42 7.75 -9.65
CA SER A 270 -16.88 7.22 -10.91
C SER A 270 -17.78 7.57 -12.08
N ALA A 271 -17.17 8.11 -13.13
CA ALA A 271 -17.81 8.39 -14.41
C ALA A 271 -16.93 7.83 -15.53
N ASN A 272 -17.57 7.23 -16.54
CA ASN A 272 -16.86 6.54 -17.62
C ASN A 272 -17.45 6.95 -18.97
N SER A 273 -16.58 7.01 -19.97
CA SER A 273 -16.90 7.12 -21.39
C SER A 273 -16.08 6.10 -22.18
N ASP A 274 -16.24 6.07 -23.50
CA ASP A 274 -15.49 5.14 -24.36
C ASP A 274 -13.97 5.37 -24.36
N ILE A 275 -13.53 6.59 -24.01
CA ILE A 275 -12.12 7.01 -24.09
C ILE A 275 -11.58 7.43 -22.73
N VAL A 276 -12.42 8.02 -21.88
CA VAL A 276 -12.01 8.63 -20.61
C VAL A 276 -12.80 8.05 -19.45
N SER A 277 -12.08 7.64 -18.41
CA SER A 277 -12.67 7.34 -17.09
C SER A 277 -12.13 8.31 -16.05
N LEU A 278 -13.00 8.74 -15.15
CA LEU A 278 -12.70 9.64 -14.05
C LEU A 278 -13.12 8.99 -12.73
N TYR A 279 -12.20 8.98 -11.76
CA TYR A 279 -12.49 8.68 -10.37
C TYR A 279 -12.18 9.88 -9.49
N LEU A 280 -13.08 10.22 -8.57
CA LEU A 280 -12.86 11.25 -7.55
C LEU A 280 -13.19 10.68 -6.17
N GLU A 281 -12.43 11.07 -5.16
CA GLU A 281 -12.63 10.65 -3.79
C GLU A 281 -12.39 11.82 -2.81
N PRO A 282 -13.38 12.73 -2.65
CA PRO A 282 -13.40 13.64 -1.51
C PRO A 282 -13.56 12.86 -0.19
N SER A 283 -12.81 13.29 0.84
CA SER A 283 -12.88 12.69 2.17
C SER A 283 -12.67 13.73 3.28
N LEU A 284 -13.23 13.42 4.45
CA LEU A 284 -13.08 14.16 5.70
C LEU A 284 -12.64 13.20 6.80
N GLY A 285 -11.65 13.61 7.59
CA GLY A 285 -11.04 12.78 8.62
C GLY A 285 -10.95 13.46 9.98
N LEU A 286 -11.20 12.69 11.04
CA LEU A 286 -10.85 13.00 12.42
C LEU A 286 -9.68 12.14 12.85
N LYS A 287 -8.60 12.78 13.31
CA LYS A 287 -7.43 12.14 13.90
C LYS A 287 -7.40 12.37 15.40
N VAL A 288 -7.26 11.31 16.17
CA VAL A 288 -6.95 11.34 17.60
C VAL A 288 -5.58 10.72 17.79
N ASN A 289 -4.69 11.44 18.47
CA ASN A 289 -3.30 11.04 18.63
C ASN A 289 -2.89 11.15 20.10
N GLN A 290 -2.47 10.03 20.67
CA GLN A 290 -1.74 9.99 21.93
C GLN A 290 -0.28 9.73 21.58
N ALA A 291 0.56 10.76 21.69
CA ALA A 291 2.00 10.54 21.66
C ALA A 291 2.42 9.73 22.91
N GLY A 292 3.44 8.89 22.78
CA GLY A 292 4.05 8.24 23.93
C GLY A 292 4.51 9.31 24.92
N SER A 293 4.13 9.19 26.20
CA SER A 293 4.42 10.24 27.19
C SER A 293 4.79 9.67 28.55
N ALA A 294 5.83 10.26 29.16
CA ALA A 294 6.22 9.99 30.54
C ALA A 294 5.24 10.63 31.55
N ASP A 295 4.45 11.62 31.13
CA ASP A 295 3.40 12.20 31.96
C ASP A 295 2.12 11.35 31.88
N LYS A 296 1.69 10.84 33.05
CA LYS A 296 0.44 10.09 33.22
C LYS A 296 -0.80 10.91 32.86
N ASN A 297 -0.71 12.24 32.92
CA ASN A 297 -1.80 13.16 32.64
C ASN A 297 -1.78 13.71 31.21
N ALA A 298 -0.84 13.26 30.37
CA ALA A 298 -0.73 13.72 28.99
C ALA A 298 -2.06 13.51 28.26
N LYS A 299 -2.53 14.53 27.54
CA LYS A 299 -3.82 14.49 26.84
C LYS A 299 -3.62 14.10 25.37
N GLU A 300 -4.66 13.52 24.81
CA GLU A 300 -4.77 13.24 23.38
C GLU A 300 -4.91 14.55 22.61
N THR A 301 -4.33 14.60 21.42
CA THR A 301 -4.50 15.71 20.47
C THR A 301 -5.50 15.34 19.39
N TYR A 302 -6.32 16.31 18.97
CA TYR A 302 -7.37 16.13 17.97
C TYR A 302 -7.05 16.96 16.72
N GLY A 303 -7.26 16.39 15.54
CA GLY A 303 -7.08 17.08 14.27
C GLY A 303 -8.18 16.72 13.28
N LEU A 304 -8.58 17.70 12.47
CA LEU A 304 -9.48 17.50 11.34
C LEU A 304 -8.70 17.66 10.04
N GLY A 305 -8.96 16.80 9.06
CA GLY A 305 -8.33 16.84 7.74
C GLY A 305 -9.35 16.65 6.63
N TYR A 306 -8.99 17.12 5.43
CA TYR A 306 -9.75 16.88 4.21
C TYR A 306 -8.78 16.51 3.08
N ASP A 307 -9.26 15.66 2.17
CA ASP A 307 -8.54 15.30 0.94
C ASP A 307 -9.53 15.25 -0.22
N VAL A 308 -9.05 15.56 -1.41
CA VAL A 308 -9.72 15.22 -2.66
C VAL A 308 -8.72 14.51 -3.54
N TYR A 309 -8.94 13.22 -3.70
CA TYR A 309 -8.16 12.37 -4.58
C TYR A 309 -8.83 12.26 -5.95
N ALA A 310 -8.04 12.19 -7.01
CA ALA A 310 -8.52 12.10 -8.39
C ALA A 310 -7.64 11.19 -9.25
N GLU A 311 -8.29 10.38 -10.10
CA GLU A 311 -7.64 9.56 -11.12
C GLU A 311 -8.31 9.77 -12.47
N ILE A 312 -7.49 9.84 -13.52
CA ILE A 312 -7.94 9.95 -14.90
C ILE A 312 -7.29 8.84 -15.73
N TYR A 313 -8.11 8.14 -16.48
CA TYR A 313 -7.71 7.11 -17.44
C TYR A 313 -8.07 7.60 -18.83
N ILE A 314 -7.12 7.53 -19.75
CA ILE A 314 -7.33 7.81 -21.15
C ILE A 314 -6.96 6.56 -21.93
N THR A 315 -7.92 5.94 -22.59
CA THR A 315 -7.77 4.73 -23.41
C THR A 315 -8.13 5.02 -24.86
N PRO A 316 -7.23 5.65 -25.65
CA PRO A 316 -7.50 5.95 -27.05
C PRO A 316 -7.66 4.67 -27.89
N LEU A 317 -7.08 3.56 -27.43
CA LEU A 317 -7.25 2.22 -27.96
C LEU A 317 -7.53 1.26 -26.79
N LYS A 318 -8.29 0.19 -27.05
CA LYS A 318 -8.73 -0.78 -26.02
C LYS A 318 -7.59 -1.38 -25.18
N ASN A 319 -6.38 -1.41 -25.74
CA ASN A 319 -5.22 -2.03 -25.12
C ASN A 319 -4.16 -1.03 -24.64
N LEU A 320 -4.31 0.27 -24.89
CA LEU A 320 -3.33 1.27 -24.44
C LEU A 320 -4.02 2.28 -23.54
N GLU A 321 -3.53 2.38 -22.31
CA GLU A 321 -4.02 3.29 -21.29
C GLU A 321 -2.92 4.26 -20.89
N TRP A 322 -3.27 5.54 -20.84
CA TRP A 322 -2.52 6.56 -20.13
C TRP A 322 -3.25 6.92 -18.83
N TYR A 323 -2.56 6.75 -17.72
CA TYR A 323 -3.09 6.94 -16.37
C TYR A 323 -2.44 8.15 -15.69
N PHE A 324 -3.28 8.95 -15.05
CA PHE A 324 -2.89 10.07 -14.20
C PHE A 324 -3.54 9.95 -12.83
N GLU A 325 -2.78 10.31 -11.81
CA GLU A 325 -3.23 10.36 -10.43
C GLU A 325 -2.78 11.68 -9.80
N ALA A 326 -3.70 12.33 -9.09
CA ALA A 326 -3.43 13.56 -8.38
C ALA A 326 -4.26 13.67 -7.10
N SER A 327 -3.76 14.43 -6.14
CA SER A 327 -4.48 14.79 -4.92
C SER A 327 -4.37 16.27 -4.62
N ILE A 328 -5.38 16.78 -3.91
CA ILE A 328 -5.36 18.12 -3.32
C ILE A 328 -5.95 18.04 -1.91
N GLY A 329 -5.18 18.50 -0.93
CA GLY A 329 -5.60 18.41 0.46
C GLY A 329 -4.58 19.05 1.39
N ASN A 330 -4.90 19.06 2.68
CA ASN A 330 -4.01 19.53 3.73
C ASN A 330 -3.39 18.36 4.54
N LEU A 331 -3.57 17.13 4.06
CA LEU A 331 -3.09 15.91 4.69
C LEU A 331 -1.61 15.63 4.41
N ASP A 332 -1.04 16.20 3.34
CA ASP A 332 0.37 16.10 3.03
C ASP A 332 1.14 17.34 3.50
N ALA A 333 2.18 17.15 4.30
CA ALA A 333 2.79 18.20 5.12
C ALA A 333 3.50 19.31 4.34
N ASN A 334 3.63 19.19 3.01
CA ASN A 334 4.49 20.04 2.18
C ASN A 334 3.78 20.70 0.99
N THR A 335 2.49 20.49 0.75
CA THR A 335 1.84 21.03 -0.45
C THR A 335 0.40 21.45 -0.17
N LYS A 336 0.15 22.77 -0.17
CA LYS A 336 -1.21 23.34 -0.14
C LYS A 336 -1.82 23.44 -1.56
N GLY A 337 -1.46 22.53 -2.46
CA GLY A 337 -1.76 22.59 -3.89
C GLY A 337 -1.92 21.19 -4.49
N VAL A 338 -2.12 21.13 -5.81
CA VAL A 338 -2.26 19.85 -6.53
C VAL A 338 -0.92 19.13 -6.55
N SER A 339 -0.92 17.88 -6.06
CA SER A 339 0.21 16.97 -6.14
C SER A 339 -0.12 15.86 -7.13
N PHE A 340 0.77 15.59 -8.09
CA PHE A 340 0.66 14.40 -8.94
C PHE A 340 1.26 13.20 -8.21
N ALA A 341 0.82 11.98 -8.53
CA ALA A 341 1.45 10.77 -8.01
C ALA A 341 2.44 10.17 -9.02
N SER A 342 3.52 9.58 -8.51
CA SER A 342 4.59 8.95 -9.31
C SER A 342 4.12 7.71 -10.05
N SER A 343 2.98 7.16 -9.63
CA SER A 343 2.21 6.10 -10.28
C SER A 343 1.65 6.48 -11.66
N THR A 344 1.70 7.76 -12.07
CA THR A 344 1.31 8.25 -13.39
C THR A 344 2.14 7.59 -14.50
N GLY A 345 1.51 7.19 -15.62
CA GLY A 345 2.21 6.59 -16.76
C GLY A 345 1.34 5.67 -17.62
N ILE A 346 1.97 4.73 -18.34
CA ILE A 346 1.33 3.94 -19.41
C ILE A 346 1.14 2.48 -19.02
N THR A 347 -0.05 1.96 -19.29
CA THR A 347 -0.37 0.52 -19.23
C THR A 347 -0.64 0.01 -20.64
N TRP A 348 0.04 -1.05 -21.05
CA TRP A 348 -0.27 -1.79 -22.26
C TRP A 348 -0.87 -3.14 -21.89
N TYR A 349 -2.16 -3.32 -22.17
CA TYR A 349 -2.86 -4.59 -22.00
C TYR A 349 -2.48 -5.55 -23.12
N LEU A 350 -1.98 -6.71 -22.73
CA LEU A 350 -1.48 -7.74 -23.62
C LEU A 350 -2.50 -8.88 -23.71
N PRO A 351 -2.58 -9.60 -24.84
CA PRO A 351 -3.44 -10.77 -24.95
C PRO A 351 -3.01 -11.87 -23.97
N ALA A 352 -3.97 -12.71 -23.57
CA ALA A 352 -3.67 -13.97 -22.89
C ALA A 352 -2.84 -14.87 -23.84
N LEU A 353 -1.81 -15.53 -23.29
CA LEU A 353 -0.93 -16.43 -24.04
C LEU A 353 -1.44 -17.87 -24.03
#